data_AF-D5GPK4-F1
#
_entry.id   AF-D5GPK4-F1
#
_cell.length_a   1.000
_cell.length_b   1.000
_cell.length_c   1.000
_cell.angle_alpha   90.00
_cell.angle_beta   90.00
_cell.angle_gamma   90.00
#
_symmetry.space_group_name_H-M   'P 1'
#
loop_
_entity.id
_entity.type
_entity.pdbx_description
1 polymer ?
#
loop_
_entity_poly.entity_id
_entity_poly.type
_entity_poly.pdbx_seq_one_letter_code
_entity_poly.pdbx_strand_id
1 'polypeptide(L)'
;MNLQRPHYLFSLLLLLILHTASTTARCTINYNTSFSLTTDRSLNPDLNNLHPYLSNSQLTISPPDRPFPVSVIPFFRGGSIYRYADGGAPEDLEQGYLEKNPGGPDTGYVFKFSSRVPTGAITGRFEIGCSEQGRHILSLNGDLRWQACRGGYRREWRISRGVSDRDCPAADLWFWIDYVRPL
;
A
#
# COMPACT_ATOMS: atom_id res chain seq x y z
N MET A 1 10.92 18.50 -52.11
CA MET A 1 10.78 19.10 -50.76
C MET A 1 9.77 18.28 -49.97
N ASN A 2 10.24 17.52 -48.98
CA ASN A 2 9.40 16.60 -48.19
C ASN A 2 8.71 17.36 -47.05
N LEU A 3 7.47 17.81 -47.27
CA LEU A 3 6.64 18.56 -46.32
C LEU A 3 5.83 17.68 -45.34
N GLN A 4 6.09 16.37 -45.26
CA GLN A 4 5.32 15.45 -44.41
C GLN A 4 5.77 15.38 -42.93
N ARG A 5 6.93 15.93 -42.56
CA ARG A 5 7.47 15.84 -41.19
C ARG A 5 6.73 16.60 -40.05
N PRO A 6 6.08 17.76 -40.26
CA PRO A 6 5.53 18.52 -39.13
C PRO A 6 4.26 17.87 -38.56
N HIS A 7 3.49 17.13 -39.38
CA HIS A 7 2.26 16.48 -38.92
C HIS A 7 2.53 15.31 -37.97
N TYR A 8 3.55 14.50 -38.22
CA TYR A 8 3.90 13.38 -37.33
C TYR A 8 4.36 13.86 -35.95
N LEU A 9 5.15 14.94 -35.88
CA LEU A 9 5.61 15.52 -34.61
C LEU A 9 4.45 16.11 -33.81
N PHE A 10 3.51 16.78 -34.47
CA PHE A 10 2.33 17.34 -33.81
C PHE A 10 1.40 16.24 -33.28
N SER A 11 1.16 15.18 -34.05
CA SER A 11 0.36 14.03 -33.60
C SER A 11 1.01 13.29 -32.42
N LEU A 12 2.34 13.11 -32.44
CA LEU A 12 3.07 12.48 -31.34
C LEU A 12 2.98 13.32 -30.06
N LEU A 13 3.14 14.64 -30.19
CA LEU A 13 3.03 15.57 -29.07
C LEU A 13 1.62 15.55 -28.47
N LEU A 14 0.57 15.55 -29.31
CA LEU A 14 -0.81 15.50 -28.86
C LEU A 14 -1.11 14.18 -28.11
N LEU A 15 -0.63 13.05 -28.64
CA LEU A 15 -0.74 11.74 -28.00
C LEU A 15 -0.02 11.71 -26.65
N LEU A 16 1.20 12.26 -26.55
CA LEU A 16 1.95 12.39 -25.30
C LEU A 16 1.20 13.26 -24.26
N ILE A 17 0.64 14.40 -24.68
CA ILE A 17 -0.14 15.27 -23.79
C ILE A 17 -1.41 14.56 -23.29
N LEU A 18 -2.10 13.84 -24.16
CA LEU A 18 -3.30 13.07 -23.78
C LEU A 18 -2.96 11.91 -22.82
N HIS A 19 -1.84 11.22 -23.04
CA HIS A 19 -1.38 10.14 -22.15
C HIS A 19 -0.95 10.68 -20.78
N THR A 20 -0.18 11.77 -20.75
CA THR A 20 0.22 12.41 -19.49
C THR A 20 -0.99 12.94 -18.74
N ALA A 21 -1.90 13.68 -19.37
CA ALA A 21 -3.12 14.16 -18.70
C ALA A 21 -3.99 13.02 -18.15
N SER A 22 -4.12 11.91 -18.89
CA SER A 22 -4.90 10.75 -18.46
C SER A 22 -4.26 10.02 -17.27
N THR A 23 -2.93 9.87 -17.29
CA THR A 23 -2.20 9.27 -16.17
C THR A 23 -2.24 10.18 -14.94
N THR A 24 -1.98 11.48 -15.05
CA THR A 24 -2.05 12.41 -13.91
C THR A 24 -3.45 12.45 -13.28
N ALA A 25 -4.51 12.42 -14.09
CA ALA A 25 -5.89 12.36 -13.61
C ALA A 25 -6.21 11.04 -12.87
N ARG A 26 -5.70 9.91 -13.35
CA ARG A 26 -5.79 8.60 -12.65
C ARG A 26 -4.97 8.56 -11.36
N CYS A 27 -3.87 9.31 -11.34
CA CYS A 27 -2.90 9.35 -10.25
C CYS A 27 -3.15 10.49 -9.23
N THR A 28 -4.35 11.08 -9.21
CA THR A 28 -4.65 12.17 -8.27
C THR A 28 -5.12 11.57 -6.94
N ILE A 29 -4.35 11.85 -5.88
CA ILE A 29 -4.65 11.41 -4.52
C ILE A 29 -5.83 12.22 -3.98
N ASN A 30 -6.83 11.53 -3.44
CA ASN A 30 -7.87 12.15 -2.63
C ASN A 30 -7.56 11.95 -1.14
N TYR A 31 -7.05 13.00 -0.49
CA TYR A 31 -6.81 12.99 0.96
C TYR A 31 -8.13 12.83 1.71
N ASN A 32 -8.10 12.14 2.86
CA ASN A 32 -9.29 11.74 3.64
C ASN A 32 -10.23 10.76 2.93
N THR A 33 -9.79 10.10 1.86
CA THR A 33 -10.54 9.00 1.24
C THR A 33 -10.03 7.67 1.78
N SER A 34 -10.98 6.82 2.17
CA SER A 34 -10.70 5.45 2.56
C SER A 34 -10.26 4.61 1.38
N PHE A 35 -9.41 3.62 1.63
CA PHE A 35 -8.93 2.73 0.60
C PHE A 35 -8.74 1.32 1.13
N SER A 36 -8.67 0.35 0.23
CA SER A 36 -8.25 -1.02 0.53
C SER A 36 -6.85 -1.26 -0.02
N LEU A 37 -6.06 -2.04 0.72
CA LEU A 37 -4.79 -2.57 0.25
C LEU A 37 -5.05 -3.90 -0.45
N THR A 38 -4.75 -4.01 -1.73
CA THR A 38 -4.93 -5.26 -2.49
C THR A 38 -3.60 -5.80 -3.01
N THR A 39 -3.54 -7.12 -3.16
CA THR A 39 -2.37 -7.85 -3.69
C THR A 39 -2.64 -8.41 -5.08
N ASP A 40 -3.74 -8.00 -5.72
CA ASP A 40 -4.15 -8.47 -7.03
C ASP A 40 -3.10 -8.14 -8.08
N ARG A 41 -2.67 -9.17 -8.83
CA ARG A 41 -1.60 -9.14 -9.83
C ARG A 41 -0.19 -9.11 -9.24
N SER A 42 0.00 -9.69 -8.06
CA SER A 42 1.35 -10.04 -7.61
C SER A 42 1.97 -11.07 -8.56
N LEU A 43 3.27 -10.92 -8.84
CA LEU A 43 4.04 -11.94 -9.57
C LEU A 43 4.19 -13.23 -8.75
N ASN A 44 3.98 -13.16 -7.43
CA ASN A 44 3.85 -14.33 -6.58
C ASN A 44 2.38 -14.80 -6.55
N PRO A 45 2.05 -15.97 -7.14
CA PRO A 45 0.67 -16.44 -7.22
C PRO A 45 0.04 -16.74 -5.86
N ASP A 46 0.84 -17.09 -4.84
CA ASP A 46 0.35 -17.39 -3.49
C ASP A 46 -0.23 -16.15 -2.78
N LEU A 47 0.06 -14.95 -3.30
CA LEU A 47 -0.36 -13.68 -2.72
C LEU A 47 -1.62 -13.12 -3.39
N ASN A 48 -2.03 -13.67 -4.53
CA ASN A 48 -3.23 -13.24 -5.23
C ASN A 48 -4.49 -13.71 -4.49
N ASN A 49 -5.54 -12.88 -4.50
CA ASN A 49 -6.81 -13.12 -3.78
C ASN A 49 -6.68 -13.16 -2.24
N LEU A 50 -5.64 -12.52 -1.68
CA LEU A 50 -5.55 -12.28 -0.25
C LEU A 50 -6.10 -10.89 0.08
N HIS A 51 -6.69 -10.76 1.26
CA HIS A 51 -7.27 -9.51 1.74
C HIS A 51 -6.50 -8.99 2.96
N PRO A 52 -6.44 -7.67 3.17
CA PRO A 52 -5.75 -7.06 4.30
C PRO A 52 -6.54 -7.28 5.60
N TYR A 53 -5.84 -7.66 6.66
CA TYR A 53 -6.40 -7.88 8.01
C TYR A 53 -5.45 -7.40 9.11
N LEU A 54 -5.99 -7.21 10.32
CA LEU A 54 -5.15 -7.09 11.52
C LEU A 54 -5.02 -8.43 12.26
N SER A 55 -3.79 -8.76 12.60
CA SER A 55 -3.40 -9.89 13.44
C SER A 55 -2.57 -9.33 14.60
N ASN A 56 -3.14 -9.22 15.80
CA ASN A 56 -2.50 -8.55 16.96
C ASN A 56 -1.94 -7.15 16.61
N SER A 57 -2.80 -6.29 16.06
CA SER A 57 -2.45 -4.94 15.57
C SER A 57 -1.47 -4.88 14.39
N GLN A 58 -0.95 -6.02 13.92
CA GLN A 58 -0.08 -6.08 12.75
C GLN A 58 -0.91 -6.22 11.46
N LEU A 59 -0.57 -5.43 10.45
CA LEU A 59 -1.12 -5.55 9.11
C LEU A 59 -0.59 -6.84 8.45
N THR A 60 -1.53 -7.67 8.06
CA THR A 60 -1.29 -8.93 7.37
C THR A 60 -2.17 -9.02 6.13
N ILE A 61 -1.87 -9.99 5.27
CA ILE A 61 -2.75 -10.42 4.18
C ILE A 61 -3.08 -11.89 4.37
N SER A 62 -4.37 -12.22 4.24
CA SER A 62 -4.90 -13.54 4.57
C SER A 62 -5.97 -13.95 3.58
N PRO A 63 -6.26 -15.26 3.44
CA PRO A 63 -7.44 -15.73 2.74
C PRO A 63 -8.75 -15.15 3.33
N PRO A 64 -9.80 -14.95 2.51
CA PRO A 64 -11.05 -14.33 2.95
C PRO A 64 -11.88 -15.16 3.93
N ASP A 65 -11.61 -16.46 4.07
CA ASP A 65 -12.34 -17.40 4.93
C ASP A 65 -11.95 -17.32 6.42
N ARG A 66 -11.26 -16.24 6.84
CA ARG A 66 -10.86 -16.06 8.23
C ARG A 66 -12.11 -15.89 9.13
N PRO A 67 -12.21 -16.62 10.25
CA PRO A 67 -13.40 -16.57 11.12
C PRO A 67 -13.58 -15.24 11.87
N PHE A 68 -12.52 -14.43 11.99
CA PHE A 68 -12.55 -13.11 12.64
C PHE A 68 -11.86 -12.08 11.73
N PRO A 69 -12.54 -11.62 10.67
CA PRO A 69 -11.98 -10.64 9.76
C PRO A 69 -12.01 -9.25 10.42
N VAL A 70 -10.90 -8.84 11.04
CA VAL A 70 -10.69 -7.41 11.33
C VAL A 70 -10.28 -6.74 10.03
N SER A 71 -11.28 -6.28 9.27
CA SER A 71 -11.07 -5.55 8.02
C SER A 71 -10.27 -4.29 8.29
N VAL A 72 -9.26 -4.02 7.45
CA VAL A 72 -8.47 -2.79 7.52
C VAL A 72 -8.97 -1.86 6.43
N ILE A 73 -9.78 -0.88 6.81
CA ILE A 73 -10.16 0.22 5.92
C ILE A 73 -9.37 1.47 6.35
N PRO A 74 -8.12 1.63 5.88
CA PRO A 74 -7.32 2.80 6.17
C PRO A 74 -7.78 4.02 5.36
N PHE A 75 -7.34 5.20 5.80
CA PHE A 75 -7.45 6.46 5.08
C PHE A 75 -6.22 7.34 5.33
N PHE A 76 -5.95 8.26 4.40
CA PHE A 76 -4.86 9.23 4.55
C PHE A 76 -5.34 10.49 5.26
N ARG A 77 -4.58 10.96 6.25
CA ARG A 77 -4.78 12.27 6.90
C ARG A 77 -3.42 12.88 7.24
N GLY A 78 -3.16 14.10 6.78
CA GLY A 78 -1.90 14.80 7.08
C GLY A 78 -0.62 14.05 6.66
N GLY A 79 -0.67 13.25 5.59
CA GLY A 79 0.47 12.42 5.15
C GLY A 79 0.75 11.20 6.02
N SER A 80 -0.11 10.89 7.00
CA SER A 80 -0.11 9.64 7.74
C SER A 80 -1.29 8.77 7.34
N ILE A 81 -1.21 7.48 7.66
CA ILE A 81 -2.32 6.55 7.49
C ILE A 81 -2.97 6.31 8.83
N TYR A 82 -4.29 6.35 8.84
CA TYR A 82 -5.10 6.04 10.00
C TYR A 82 -6.18 5.03 9.63
N ARG A 83 -6.75 4.40 10.66
CA ARG A 83 -8.04 3.70 10.59
C ARG A 83 -8.86 4.07 11.81
N TYR A 84 -10.16 3.85 11.74
CA TYR A 84 -11.00 3.81 12.93
C TYR A 84 -10.80 2.47 13.64
N ALA A 85 -10.67 2.49 14.97
CA ALA A 85 -10.68 1.27 15.77
C ALA A 85 -12.02 0.54 15.58
N ASP A 86 -12.02 -0.79 15.66
CA ASP A 86 -13.26 -1.56 15.45
C ASP A 86 -14.28 -1.24 16.55
N GLY A 87 -15.48 -0.81 16.14
CA GLY A 87 -16.52 -0.38 17.07
C GLY A 87 -16.18 0.91 17.85
N GLY A 88 -15.08 1.58 17.51
CA GLY A 88 -14.65 2.85 18.10
C GLY A 88 -15.41 4.04 17.52
N ALA A 89 -15.41 5.12 18.28
CA ALA A 89 -15.94 6.41 17.84
C ALA A 89 -14.95 7.09 16.85
N PRO A 90 -15.35 8.15 16.13
CA PRO A 90 -14.46 8.85 15.19
C PRO A 90 -13.14 9.38 15.80
N GLU A 91 -13.11 9.57 17.12
CA GLU A 91 -11.95 9.93 17.93
C GLU A 91 -11.00 8.76 18.22
N ASP A 92 -11.46 7.51 18.11
CA ASP A 92 -10.68 6.30 18.36
C ASP A 92 -9.87 5.92 17.11
N LEU A 93 -8.93 6.80 16.77
CA LEU A 93 -8.05 6.62 15.62
C LEU A 93 -6.83 5.78 15.98
N GLU A 94 -6.56 4.79 15.13
CA GLU A 94 -5.31 4.04 15.16
C GLU A 94 -4.41 4.55 14.04
N GLN A 95 -3.20 4.98 14.39
CA GLN A 95 -2.20 5.39 13.42
C GLN A 95 -1.45 4.17 12.88
N GLY A 96 -1.19 4.16 11.59
CA GLY A 96 -0.29 3.22 10.95
C GLY A 96 1.18 3.59 11.19
N TYR A 97 2.00 2.62 11.57
CA TYR A 97 3.44 2.82 11.81
C TYR A 97 4.24 1.55 11.53
N LEU A 98 5.55 1.71 11.31
CA LEU A 98 6.49 0.60 11.25
C LEU A 98 7.17 0.39 12.60
N GLU A 99 7.10 -0.81 13.14
CA GLU A 99 7.81 -1.22 14.35
C GLU A 99 8.98 -2.15 13.99
N LYS A 100 10.13 -1.95 14.63
CA LYS A 100 11.30 -2.82 14.40
C LYS A 100 11.00 -4.23 14.91
N ASN A 101 11.20 -5.24 14.07
CA ASN A 101 11.11 -6.62 14.55
C ASN A 101 12.25 -6.90 15.54
N PRO A 102 11.98 -7.59 16.66
CA PRO A 102 13.04 -8.08 17.53
C PRO A 102 13.93 -9.09 16.78
N GLY A 103 15.21 -9.17 17.14
CA GLY A 103 16.13 -10.18 16.59
C GLY A 103 17.30 -9.67 15.73
N GLY A 104 17.53 -8.36 15.65
CA GLY A 104 18.74 -7.79 15.03
C GLY A 104 18.47 -6.77 13.91
N PRO A 105 19.50 -6.29 13.21
CA PRO A 105 19.36 -5.30 12.13
C PRO A 105 18.58 -5.88 10.93
N ASP A 106 18.73 -7.17 10.67
CA ASP A 106 18.26 -7.86 9.45
C ASP A 106 16.79 -8.29 9.48
N THR A 107 16.13 -8.19 10.63
CA THR A 107 14.73 -8.58 10.84
C THR A 107 13.72 -7.58 10.28
N GLY A 108 14.20 -6.43 9.75
CA GLY A 108 13.39 -5.37 9.19
C GLY A 108 12.36 -4.79 10.17
N TYR A 109 11.24 -4.32 9.63
CA TYR A 109 10.15 -3.67 10.35
C TYR A 109 8.81 -4.28 9.92
N VAL A 110 7.83 -4.28 10.82
CA VAL A 110 6.45 -4.71 10.55
C VAL A 110 5.50 -3.54 10.57
N PHE A 111 4.52 -3.56 9.67
CA PHE A 111 3.49 -2.53 9.60
C PHE A 111 2.36 -2.84 10.58
N LYS A 112 2.04 -1.90 11.47
CA LYS A 112 1.04 -2.05 12.53
C LYS A 112 0.11 -0.83 12.60
N PHE A 113 -1.04 -1.02 13.22
CA PHE A 113 -1.98 0.03 13.60
C PHE A 113 -2.20 0.03 15.11
N SER A 114 -2.17 1.20 15.74
CA SER A 114 -2.54 1.34 17.16
C SER A 114 -2.91 2.76 17.53
N SER A 115 -3.71 2.93 18.58
CA SER A 115 -4.00 4.22 19.21
C SER A 115 -2.78 4.81 19.93
N ARG A 116 -1.77 4.00 20.26
CA ARG A 116 -0.51 4.44 20.87
C ARG A 116 0.67 3.95 20.05
N VAL A 117 1.33 4.87 19.37
CA VAL A 117 2.56 4.58 18.64
C VAL A 117 3.72 4.43 19.64
N PRO A 118 4.45 3.29 19.63
CA PRO A 118 5.57 3.10 20.54
C PRO A 118 6.75 4.02 20.18
N THR A 119 7.57 4.34 21.18
CA THR A 119 8.79 5.14 20.97
C THR A 119 9.75 4.40 20.05
N GLY A 120 10.28 5.10 19.03
CA GLY A 120 11.19 4.51 18.04
C GLY A 120 10.51 3.83 16.85
N ALA A 121 9.17 3.76 16.83
CA ALA A 121 8.45 3.41 15.61
C ALA A 121 8.61 4.49 14.53
N ILE A 122 8.57 4.06 13.28
CA ILE A 122 8.64 4.96 12.13
C ILE A 122 7.21 5.32 11.72
N THR A 123 6.85 6.59 11.92
CA THR A 123 5.59 7.21 11.50
C THR A 123 5.80 8.19 10.34
N GLY A 124 6.73 7.87 9.44
CA GLY A 124 7.11 8.75 8.34
C GLY A 124 5.93 9.15 7.44
N ARG A 125 6.19 10.03 6.48
CA ARG A 125 5.17 10.46 5.53
C ARG A 125 4.82 9.29 4.63
N PHE A 126 3.63 8.73 4.83
CA PHE A 126 3.04 7.78 3.91
C PHE A 126 2.54 8.54 2.68
N GLU A 127 2.92 8.03 1.53
CA GLU A 127 2.65 8.64 0.24
C GLU A 127 2.06 7.57 -0.68
N ILE A 128 1.46 8.02 -1.78
CA ILE A 128 0.95 7.14 -2.81
C ILE A 128 1.77 7.42 -4.08
N GLY A 129 2.54 6.43 -4.51
CA GLY A 129 3.09 6.37 -5.86
C GLY A 129 2.03 5.95 -6.87
N CYS A 130 2.27 6.19 -8.15
CA CYS A 130 1.37 5.72 -9.21
C CYS A 130 2.15 4.93 -10.25
N SER A 131 1.64 3.76 -10.63
CA SER A 131 2.21 2.98 -11.72
C SER A 131 1.85 3.57 -13.08
N GLU A 132 2.57 3.16 -14.12
CA GLU A 132 2.28 3.54 -15.51
C GLU A 132 0.86 3.14 -15.96
N GLN A 133 0.25 2.17 -15.29
CA GLN A 133 -1.12 1.72 -15.54
C GLN A 133 -2.18 2.57 -14.81
N GLY A 134 -1.76 3.59 -14.05
CA GLY A 134 -2.65 4.44 -13.25
C GLY A 134 -3.13 3.79 -11.95
N ARG A 135 -2.38 2.81 -11.41
CA ARG A 135 -2.70 2.21 -10.10
C ARG A 135 -1.84 2.84 -9.01
N HIS A 136 -2.48 3.11 -7.89
CA HIS A 136 -1.86 3.71 -6.71
C HIS A 136 -1.13 2.67 -5.87
N ILE A 137 0.05 3.02 -5.36
CA ILE A 137 0.95 2.16 -4.61
C ILE A 137 1.34 2.87 -3.32
N LEU A 138 1.32 2.18 -2.19
CA LEU A 138 1.80 2.76 -0.94
C LEU A 138 3.32 2.98 -0.94
N SER A 139 3.80 4.12 -0.47
CA SER A 139 5.21 4.38 -0.13
C SER A 139 5.35 5.02 1.25
N LEU A 140 6.55 4.93 1.82
CA LEU A 140 6.90 5.59 3.08
C LEU A 140 8.19 6.40 2.91
N ASN A 141 8.09 7.73 2.98
CA ASN A 141 9.16 8.68 2.64
C ASN A 141 9.78 8.37 1.26
N GLY A 142 8.94 8.20 0.24
CA GLY A 142 9.36 7.84 -1.12
C GLY A 142 9.89 6.41 -1.32
N ASP A 143 10.04 5.60 -0.27
CA ASP A 143 10.49 4.21 -0.40
C ASP A 143 9.30 3.26 -0.66
N LEU A 144 9.42 2.46 -1.71
CA LEU A 144 8.43 1.49 -2.20
C LEU A 144 8.78 0.04 -1.85
N ARG A 145 9.88 -0.21 -1.13
CA ARG A 145 10.39 -1.56 -0.83
C ARG A 145 9.60 -2.27 0.26
N TRP A 146 8.35 -2.61 -0.04
CA TRP A 146 7.53 -3.48 0.79
C TRP A 146 7.81 -4.95 0.51
N GLN A 147 7.59 -5.79 1.52
CA GLN A 147 7.80 -7.24 1.48
C GLN A 147 6.64 -7.92 2.19
N ALA A 148 6.22 -9.09 1.72
CA ALA A 148 5.29 -9.96 2.45
C ALA A 148 6.08 -11.17 2.92
N CYS A 149 6.20 -11.29 4.23
CA CYS A 149 6.92 -12.39 4.86
C CYS A 149 5.93 -13.47 5.27
N ARG A 150 6.22 -14.74 4.97
CA ARG A 150 5.40 -15.82 5.52
C ARG A 150 5.42 -15.77 7.04
N GLY A 151 4.27 -16.01 7.66
CA GLY A 151 4.17 -16.22 9.10
C GLY A 151 2.85 -15.72 9.66
N GLY A 152 2.23 -16.54 10.50
CA GLY A 152 0.88 -16.36 11.02
C GLY A 152 0.07 -17.65 10.89
N TYR A 153 -1.23 -17.59 11.18
CA TYR A 153 -2.14 -18.73 11.08
C TYR A 153 -2.55 -18.99 9.62
N ARG A 154 -2.65 -20.26 9.19
CA ARG A 154 -3.25 -20.71 7.90
C ARG A 154 -2.96 -19.81 6.68
N ARG A 155 -1.70 -19.74 6.24
CA ARG A 155 -1.28 -19.03 5.01
C ARG A 155 -1.34 -17.49 5.09
N GLU A 156 -1.33 -16.94 6.30
CA GLU A 156 -1.17 -15.51 6.54
C GLU A 156 0.26 -15.03 6.19
N TRP A 157 0.33 -13.84 5.62
CA TRP A 157 1.58 -13.15 5.35
C TRP A 157 1.61 -11.78 6.02
N ARG A 158 2.78 -11.43 6.54
CA ARG A 158 3.03 -10.20 7.30
C ARG A 158 3.61 -9.13 6.39
N ILE A 159 3.08 -7.92 6.44
CA ILE A 159 3.61 -6.80 5.66
C ILE A 159 4.79 -6.17 6.38
N SER A 160 5.94 -6.17 5.71
CA SER A 160 7.23 -5.83 6.30
C SER A 160 8.07 -4.94 5.38
N ARG A 161 9.12 -4.32 5.94
CA ARG A 161 10.09 -3.50 5.22
C ARG A 161 11.51 -3.77 5.70
N GLY A 162 12.46 -3.88 4.77
CA GLY A 162 13.89 -3.98 5.06
C GLY A 162 14.30 -5.29 5.74
N VAL A 163 13.58 -6.38 5.46
CA VAL A 163 13.91 -7.73 5.91
C VAL A 163 14.87 -8.36 4.89
N SER A 164 15.98 -8.94 5.32
CA SER A 164 16.94 -9.61 4.43
C SER A 164 16.75 -11.13 4.34
N ASP A 165 15.53 -11.60 4.61
CA ASP A 165 15.17 -13.03 4.67
C ASP A 165 14.75 -13.56 3.29
N ARG A 166 15.16 -14.79 2.98
CA ARG A 166 14.79 -15.52 1.75
C ARG A 166 13.30 -15.87 1.72
N ASP A 167 12.64 -15.98 2.87
CA ASP A 167 11.20 -16.29 2.99
C ASP A 167 10.30 -15.04 2.91
N CYS A 168 10.90 -13.88 2.65
CA CYS A 168 10.23 -12.60 2.43
C CYS A 168 10.44 -12.15 0.98
N PRO A 169 9.64 -12.63 0.01
CA PRO A 169 9.70 -12.16 -1.36
C PRO A 169 9.69 -10.61 -1.40
N ALA A 170 10.79 -10.06 -1.90
CA ALA A 170 10.95 -8.63 -2.12
C ALA A 170 10.43 -8.23 -3.50
N ALA A 171 9.97 -6.98 -3.62
CA ALA A 171 9.69 -6.26 -4.87
C ALA A 171 8.45 -6.68 -5.71
N ASP A 172 7.87 -7.85 -5.52
CA ASP A 172 6.69 -8.29 -6.30
C ASP A 172 5.34 -7.98 -5.64
N LEU A 173 5.37 -7.17 -4.59
CA LEU A 173 4.21 -6.71 -3.84
C LEU A 173 4.01 -5.23 -4.06
N TRP A 174 3.21 -4.95 -5.07
CA TRP A 174 2.58 -3.66 -5.21
C TRP A 174 1.33 -3.69 -4.34
N PHE A 175 1.40 -3.04 -3.18
CA PHE A 175 0.21 -2.79 -2.37
C PHE A 175 -0.65 -1.79 -3.11
N TRP A 176 -1.55 -2.32 -3.94
CA TRP A 176 -2.43 -1.50 -4.73
C TRP A 176 -3.47 -0.88 -3.81
N ILE A 177 -3.76 0.38 -4.09
CA ILE A 177 -4.75 1.15 -3.37
C ILE A 177 -5.98 1.23 -4.26
N ASP A 178 -7.04 0.54 -3.85
CA ASP A 178 -8.36 0.67 -4.46
C ASP A 178 -9.22 1.55 -3.55
N TYR A 179 -9.60 2.74 -4.04
CA TYR A 179 -10.38 3.68 -3.25
C TYR A 179 -11.76 3.11 -2.95
N VAL A 180 -12.13 3.13 -1.67
CA VAL A 180 -13.48 2.81 -1.23
C VAL A 180 -14.28 4.10 -1.39
N ARG A 181 -15.29 4.09 -2.28
CA ARG A 181 -16.16 5.26 -2.40
C ARG A 181 -16.83 5.53 -1.05
N PRO A 182 -16.96 6.79 -0.61
CA PRO A 182 -17.89 7.10 0.46
C PRO A 182 -19.27 6.60 0.04
N LEU A 183 -19.91 5.81 0.90
CA LEU A 183 -21.31 5.39 0.73
C LEU A 183 -22.22 6.61 0.66
#